data_AF-A0A662KWD5-F1
#
_entry.id   AF-A0A662KWD5-F1
#
_cell.length_a   1.000
_cell.length_b   1.000
_cell.length_c   1.000
_cell.angle_alpha   90.00
_cell.angle_beta   90.00
_cell.angle_gamma   90.00
#
_symmetry.space_group_name_H-M   'P 1'
#
loop_
_entity.id
_entity.type
_entity.pdbx_description
1 polymer ?
#
loop_
_entity_poly.entity_id
_entity_poly.type
_entity_poly.pdbx_seq_one_letter_code
_entity_poly.pdbx_strand_id
1 'polypeptide(L)'
;MVERKKKKTKNWYALIAPSMFGKAKIAETPADDPEKVLGRTVEVSLQELTGDFAKAHIKLIFKVVDVRGLEAHTAFIGHETTTDYVKRMARRHKSKIDGVFDVTTKDGKRIRIKPSAYTNKRIQTSQKRAIRAVMKQVIETLAKNNTLDDFVKLMLDGEIGKQTYKLSKTIYPVKRVEVHKSELLEVPKVEVKKEEEEEELREAEEVEEEKVEETSEEAESKEEPEEAEEEPEESKEEKEVTEETEEKGEAEETEEKEETKEEEKAAETKEEPEGKEKQRKKKKEKEETKEEKPEEIEEESG
;
A
#
# COMPACT_ATOMS: atom_id res chain seq x y z
N MET A 1 -12.38 6.46 -52.69
CA MET A 1 -12.79 7.46 -51.68
C MET A 1 -12.12 7.04 -50.38
N VAL A 2 -11.07 7.73 -49.95
CA VAL A 2 -10.36 7.36 -48.72
C VAL A 2 -11.11 8.02 -47.56
N GLU A 3 -11.86 7.24 -46.79
CA GLU A 3 -12.53 7.72 -45.58
C GLU A 3 -11.50 8.30 -44.61
N ARG A 4 -11.59 9.61 -44.40
CA ARG A 4 -10.82 10.31 -43.38
C ARG A 4 -11.42 9.93 -42.02
N LYS A 5 -10.83 8.95 -41.34
CA LYS A 5 -11.21 8.58 -39.96
C LYS A 5 -11.34 9.84 -39.09
N LYS A 6 -12.56 10.11 -38.61
CA LYS A 6 -12.87 11.18 -37.66
C LYS A 6 -12.05 10.92 -36.39
N LYS A 7 -11.12 11.81 -36.05
CA LYS A 7 -10.30 11.64 -34.84
C LYS A 7 -11.24 11.68 -33.62
N LYS A 8 -11.33 10.58 -32.89
CA LYS A 8 -12.01 10.53 -31.60
C LYS A 8 -11.31 11.52 -30.65
N THR A 9 -12.10 12.21 -29.83
CA THR A 9 -11.59 13.12 -28.80
C THR A 9 -10.91 12.28 -27.72
N LYS A 10 -9.66 12.65 -27.38
CA LYS A 10 -8.90 11.99 -26.33
C LYS A 10 -9.21 12.63 -25.00
N ASN A 11 -9.59 11.82 -24.03
CA ASN A 11 -9.69 12.24 -22.64
C ASN A 11 -8.38 11.94 -21.92
N TRP A 12 -8.00 12.82 -20.99
CA TRP A 12 -6.83 12.63 -20.15
C TRP A 12 -7.25 11.95 -18.85
N TYR A 13 -6.67 10.78 -18.59
CA TYR A 13 -6.94 10.02 -17.37
C TYR A 13 -5.78 10.22 -16.39
N ALA A 14 -6.10 10.59 -15.15
CA ALA A 14 -5.12 10.73 -14.08
C ALA A 14 -4.86 9.36 -13.44
N LEU A 15 -3.61 8.92 -13.44
CA LEU A 15 -3.18 7.68 -12.81
C LEU A 15 -2.94 7.91 -11.32
N ILE A 16 -3.69 7.19 -10.49
CA ILE A 16 -3.64 7.29 -9.04
C ILE A 16 -2.86 6.11 -8.49
N ALA A 17 -1.92 6.40 -7.60
CA ALA A 17 -1.14 5.41 -6.88
C ALA A 17 -2.02 4.53 -5.98
N PRO A 18 -1.60 3.29 -5.69
CA PRO A 18 -2.22 2.49 -4.64
C PRO A 18 -2.26 3.23 -3.29
N SER A 19 -3.18 2.82 -2.42
CA SER A 19 -3.34 3.37 -1.05
C SER A 19 -2.04 3.36 -0.24
N MET A 20 -1.18 2.34 -0.42
CA MET A 20 0.13 2.24 0.22
C MET A 20 1.08 3.43 -0.05
N PHE A 21 0.83 4.22 -1.11
CA PHE A 21 1.58 5.42 -1.47
C PHE A 21 0.76 6.72 -1.32
N GLY A 22 -0.33 6.69 -0.55
CA GLY A 22 -1.11 7.90 -0.23
C GLY A 22 -1.99 8.42 -1.37
N LYS A 23 -2.34 7.56 -2.35
CA LYS A 23 -3.20 7.93 -3.50
C LYS A 23 -2.70 9.15 -4.29
N ALA A 24 -1.39 9.35 -4.36
CA ALA A 24 -0.80 10.43 -5.12
C ALA A 24 -1.09 10.28 -6.63
N LYS A 25 -1.23 11.41 -7.32
CA LYS A 25 -1.31 11.46 -8.79
C LYS A 25 0.09 11.21 -9.36
N ILE A 26 0.23 10.11 -10.08
CA ILE A 26 1.50 9.62 -10.61
C ILE A 26 1.78 10.24 -11.97
N ALA A 27 0.86 10.04 -12.92
CA ALA A 27 1.02 10.43 -14.31
C ALA A 27 -0.35 10.64 -14.94
N GLU A 28 -0.36 11.16 -16.16
CA GLU A 28 -1.58 11.29 -16.96
C GLU A 28 -1.42 10.49 -18.24
N THR A 29 -2.50 9.83 -18.67
CA THR A 29 -2.48 9.07 -19.91
C THR A 29 -3.67 9.45 -20.80
N PRO A 30 -3.45 9.81 -22.07
CA PRO A 30 -4.55 10.07 -22.99
C PRO A 30 -5.13 8.75 -23.51
N ALA A 31 -6.45 8.66 -23.56
CA ALA A 31 -7.16 7.57 -24.23
C ALA A 31 -8.50 8.05 -24.80
N ASP A 32 -8.96 7.39 -25.86
CA ASP A 32 -10.27 7.64 -26.45
C ASP A 32 -11.37 6.99 -25.60
N ASP A 33 -11.12 5.77 -25.11
CA ASP A 33 -12.07 4.93 -24.37
C ASP A 33 -11.41 4.44 -23.06
N PRO A 34 -12.15 4.29 -21.95
CA PRO A 34 -11.59 3.92 -20.64
C PRO A 34 -10.99 2.51 -20.62
N GLU A 35 -11.58 1.57 -21.36
CA GLU A 35 -11.06 0.19 -21.50
C GLU A 35 -9.64 0.14 -22.05
N LYS A 36 -9.27 1.10 -22.91
CA LYS A 36 -7.93 1.16 -23.49
C LYS A 36 -6.86 1.58 -22.48
N VAL A 37 -7.26 2.16 -21.34
CA VAL A 37 -6.36 2.55 -20.25
C VAL A 37 -6.06 1.36 -19.34
N LEU A 38 -7.01 0.44 -19.19
CA LEU A 38 -6.85 -0.79 -18.42
C LEU A 38 -5.65 -1.59 -18.91
N GLY A 39 -4.88 -2.14 -17.97
CA GLY A 39 -3.71 -2.96 -18.27
C GLY A 39 -2.46 -2.20 -18.72
N ARG A 40 -2.52 -0.87 -18.92
CA ARG A 40 -1.31 -0.07 -19.18
C ARG A 40 -0.36 -0.14 -17.99
N THR A 41 0.93 -0.21 -18.28
CA THR A 41 1.98 -0.20 -17.27
C THR A 41 2.72 1.13 -17.31
N VAL A 42 2.95 1.72 -16.14
CA VAL A 42 3.65 3.00 -16.00
C VAL A 42 4.81 2.83 -15.04
N GLU A 43 5.95 3.42 -15.41
CA GLU A 43 7.18 3.42 -14.64
C GLU A 43 7.40 4.82 -14.06
N VAL A 44 7.50 4.93 -12.73
CA VAL A 44 7.68 6.20 -12.03
C VAL A 44 8.77 6.10 -10.98
N SER A 45 9.53 7.17 -10.78
CA SER A 45 10.56 7.21 -9.74
C SER A 45 9.92 7.35 -8.35
N LEU A 46 10.47 6.66 -7.34
CA LEU A 46 10.02 6.79 -5.96
C LEU A 46 10.16 8.23 -5.41
N GLN A 47 11.07 9.02 -5.98
CA GLN A 47 11.24 10.44 -5.65
C GLN A 47 9.95 11.24 -5.88
N GLU A 48 9.19 10.93 -6.94
CA GLU A 48 7.97 11.67 -7.28
C GLU A 48 6.84 11.39 -6.29
N LEU A 49 6.80 10.20 -5.69
CA LEU A 49 5.78 9.83 -4.71
C LEU A 49 6.11 10.30 -3.29
N THR A 50 7.40 10.28 -2.90
CA THR A 50 7.82 10.54 -1.51
C THR A 50 8.51 11.88 -1.31
N GLY A 51 8.97 12.53 -2.38
CA GLY A 51 9.78 13.75 -2.30
C GLY A 51 11.22 13.53 -1.85
N ASP A 52 11.66 12.29 -1.60
CA ASP A 52 13.03 11.98 -1.18
C ASP A 52 13.95 11.74 -2.38
N PHE A 53 14.86 12.68 -2.62
CA PHE A 53 15.87 12.62 -3.68
C PHE A 53 16.91 11.51 -3.47
N ALA A 54 17.13 11.02 -2.25
CA ALA A 54 18.10 9.96 -2.00
C ALA A 54 17.67 8.63 -2.66
N LYS A 55 16.36 8.43 -2.83
CA LYS A 55 15.76 7.22 -3.40
C LYS A 55 15.36 7.36 -4.88
N ALA A 56 15.86 8.39 -5.58
CA ALA A 56 15.59 8.62 -7.00
C ALA A 56 15.95 7.44 -7.93
N HIS A 57 16.92 6.62 -7.52
CA HIS A 57 17.40 5.44 -8.24
C HIS A 57 16.39 4.28 -8.24
N ILE A 58 15.34 4.34 -7.42
CA ILE A 58 14.30 3.31 -7.34
C ILE A 58 13.15 3.71 -8.26
N LYS A 59 12.81 2.83 -9.19
CA LYS A 59 11.67 2.96 -10.08
C LYS A 59 10.60 1.96 -9.71
N LEU A 60 9.36 2.41 -9.66
CA LEU A 60 8.19 1.60 -9.38
C LEU A 60 7.44 1.36 -10.68
N ILE A 61 6.91 0.15 -10.82
CA ILE A 61 6.16 -0.29 -11.97
C ILE A 61 4.73 -0.55 -11.51
N PHE A 62 3.80 0.22 -12.06
CA PHE A 62 2.37 0.17 -11.74
C PHE A 62 1.56 -0.31 -12.94
N LYS A 63 0.51 -1.08 -12.69
CA LYS A 63 -0.49 -1.48 -13.71
C LYS A 63 -1.80 -0.77 -13.44
N VAL A 64 -2.49 -0.28 -14.46
CA VAL A 64 -3.89 0.14 -14.31
C VAL A 64 -4.77 -1.08 -14.14
N VAL A 65 -5.55 -1.12 -13.06
CA VAL A 65 -6.50 -2.20 -12.76
C VAL A 65 -7.94 -1.75 -12.91
N ASP A 66 -8.26 -0.53 -12.51
CA ASP A 66 -9.62 0.00 -12.53
C ASP A 66 -9.62 1.45 -13.03
N VAL A 67 -10.70 1.86 -13.68
CA VAL A 67 -10.90 3.23 -14.17
C VAL A 67 -12.26 3.72 -13.70
N ARG A 68 -12.25 4.76 -12.88
CA ARG A 68 -13.43 5.42 -12.31
C ARG A 68 -13.52 6.83 -12.87
N GLY A 69 -14.39 7.03 -13.87
CA GLY A 69 -14.51 8.32 -14.55
C GLY A 69 -13.20 8.70 -15.24
N LEU A 70 -12.56 9.78 -14.80
CA LEU A 70 -11.26 10.25 -15.30
C LEU A 70 -10.06 9.78 -14.46
N GLU A 71 -10.30 9.02 -13.39
CA GLU A 71 -9.28 8.51 -12.50
C GLU A 71 -8.99 7.05 -12.80
N ALA A 72 -7.72 6.70 -13.00
CA ALA A 72 -7.26 5.35 -13.24
C ALA A 72 -6.51 4.84 -12.01
N HIS A 73 -7.11 3.89 -11.29
CA HIS A 73 -6.49 3.25 -10.14
C HIS A 73 -5.46 2.21 -10.58
N THR A 74 -4.29 2.29 -9.97
CA THR A 74 -3.18 1.40 -10.30
C THR A 74 -2.88 0.42 -9.17
N ALA A 75 -2.34 -0.74 -9.53
CA ALA A 75 -1.78 -1.73 -8.62
C ALA A 75 -0.26 -1.83 -8.81
N PHE A 76 0.44 -2.12 -7.72
CA PHE A 76 1.88 -2.36 -7.75
C PHE A 76 2.21 -3.71 -8.42
N ILE A 77 3.02 -3.69 -9.47
CA ILE A 77 3.54 -4.91 -10.12
C ILE A 77 4.92 -5.25 -9.57
N GLY A 78 5.77 -4.23 -9.40
CA GLY A 78 7.16 -4.46 -9.09
C GLY A 78 7.96 -3.18 -8.95
N HIS A 79 9.21 -3.33 -8.54
CA HIS A 79 10.18 -2.25 -8.56
C HIS A 79 11.41 -2.68 -9.34
N GLU A 80 12.12 -1.69 -9.88
CA GLU A 80 13.40 -1.86 -10.52
C GLU A 80 14.34 -0.72 -10.08
N THR A 81 15.58 -1.05 -9.79
CA THR A 81 16.63 -0.05 -9.57
C THR A 81 17.24 0.36 -10.90
N THR A 82 17.61 1.64 -11.04
CA THR A 82 18.24 2.14 -12.27
C THR A 82 19.56 1.41 -12.58
N THR A 83 19.83 1.20 -13.88
CA THR A 83 21.00 0.43 -14.32
C THR A 83 22.33 1.13 -14.01
N ASP A 84 22.35 2.47 -14.00
CA ASP A 84 23.52 3.26 -13.63
C ASP A 84 23.90 3.03 -12.15
N TYR A 85 22.91 2.91 -11.28
CA TYR A 85 23.11 2.69 -9.87
C TYR A 85 23.68 1.29 -9.60
N VAL A 86 23.12 0.25 -10.23
CA VAL A 86 23.64 -1.13 -10.14
C VAL A 86 25.09 -1.19 -10.66
N LYS A 87 25.38 -0.55 -11.79
CA LYS A 87 26.74 -0.46 -12.36
C LYS A 87 27.71 0.32 -11.47
N ARG A 88 27.23 1.32 -10.72
CA ARG A 88 28.04 2.08 -9.75
C ARG A 88 28.46 1.23 -8.57
N MET A 89 27.56 0.38 -8.08
CA MET A 89 27.84 -0.52 -6.95
C MET A 89 28.73 -1.70 -7.35
N ALA A 90 28.48 -2.30 -8.51
CA ALA A 90 29.26 -3.41 -9.04
C ALA A 90 30.59 -2.92 -9.65
N ARG A 91 31.68 -2.94 -8.86
CA ARG A 91 33.04 -2.61 -9.33
C ARG A 91 33.94 -3.83 -9.41
N ARG A 92 35.01 -3.72 -10.21
CA ARG A 92 36.08 -4.74 -10.32
C ARG A 92 36.76 -4.97 -8.97
N HIS A 93 37.33 -6.17 -8.78
CA HIS A 93 37.98 -6.62 -7.53
C HIS A 93 37.07 -6.76 -6.30
N LYS A 94 35.76 -6.56 -6.48
CA LYS A 94 34.74 -6.77 -5.46
C LYS A 94 33.84 -7.93 -5.87
N SER A 95 33.15 -8.51 -4.92
CA SER A 95 32.15 -9.55 -5.21
C SER A 95 30.75 -8.96 -5.13
N LYS A 96 29.96 -9.26 -6.15
CA LYS A 96 28.52 -9.12 -6.16
C LYS A 96 27.92 -10.48 -5.81
N ILE A 97 26.95 -10.48 -4.88
CA ILE A 97 26.27 -11.69 -4.42
C ILE A 97 24.79 -11.50 -4.73
N ASP A 98 24.31 -12.19 -5.75
CA ASP A 98 22.92 -12.13 -6.17
C ASP A 98 22.12 -13.30 -5.61
N GLY A 99 20.88 -13.04 -5.24
CA GLY A 99 19.86 -14.02 -4.90
C GLY A 99 18.62 -13.84 -5.77
N VAL A 100 17.87 -14.92 -5.97
CA VAL A 100 16.52 -14.89 -6.52
C VAL A 100 15.69 -15.73 -5.58
N PHE A 101 14.67 -15.13 -4.97
CA PHE A 101 13.85 -15.79 -3.98
C PHE A 101 12.38 -15.53 -4.30
N ASP A 102 11.62 -16.61 -4.37
CA ASP A 102 10.18 -16.57 -4.51
C ASP A 102 9.60 -16.75 -3.11
N VAL A 103 8.83 -15.76 -2.67
CA VAL A 103 8.23 -15.75 -1.34
C VAL A 103 6.74 -15.48 -1.43
N THR A 104 6.01 -16.03 -0.48
CA THR A 104 4.58 -15.80 -0.32
C THR A 104 4.41 -14.89 0.90
N THR A 105 3.66 -13.80 0.74
CA THR A 105 3.34 -12.89 1.86
C THR A 105 2.23 -13.46 2.73
N LYS A 106 1.94 -12.81 3.85
CA LYS A 106 0.82 -13.17 4.73
C LYS A 106 -0.53 -13.24 3.99
N ASP A 107 -0.71 -12.37 2.99
CA ASP A 107 -1.95 -12.28 2.19
C ASP A 107 -2.05 -13.36 1.09
N GLY A 108 -1.14 -14.33 1.07
CA GLY A 108 -1.11 -15.39 0.06
C GLY A 108 -0.54 -14.97 -1.30
N LYS A 109 -0.16 -13.71 -1.49
CA LYS A 109 0.40 -13.20 -2.76
C LYS A 109 1.83 -13.66 -2.96
N ARG A 110 2.16 -14.10 -4.17
CA ARG A 110 3.51 -14.58 -4.53
C ARG A 110 4.36 -13.49 -5.18
N ILE A 111 5.53 -13.20 -4.60
CA ILE A 111 6.48 -12.20 -5.08
C ILE A 111 7.85 -12.84 -5.31
N ARG A 112 8.47 -12.51 -6.45
CA ARG A 112 9.86 -12.81 -6.73
C ARG A 112 10.73 -11.59 -6.42
N ILE A 113 11.77 -11.81 -5.63
CA ILE A 113 12.65 -10.75 -5.13
C ILE A 113 14.08 -11.08 -5.53
N LYS A 114 14.78 -10.09 -6.09
CA LYS A 114 16.17 -10.18 -6.54
C LYS A 114 17.05 -9.27 -5.69
N PRO A 115 17.45 -9.69 -4.47
CA PRO A 115 18.38 -8.95 -3.64
C PRO A 115 19.82 -9.14 -4.13
N SER A 116 20.63 -8.10 -3.91
CA SER A 116 22.05 -8.13 -4.17
C SER A 116 22.84 -7.53 -3.01
N ALA A 117 23.88 -8.23 -2.59
CA ALA A 117 24.85 -7.76 -1.63
C ALA A 117 26.18 -7.43 -2.30
N TYR A 118 26.76 -6.31 -1.90
CA TYR A 118 28.04 -5.81 -2.41
C TYR A 118 29.10 -5.90 -1.32
N THR A 119 30.24 -6.51 -1.62
CA THR A 119 31.36 -6.60 -0.67
C THR A 119 32.46 -5.58 -0.97
N ASN A 120 33.30 -5.29 0.03
CA ASN A 120 34.46 -4.41 -0.16
C ASN A 120 35.62 -5.08 -0.91
N LYS A 121 35.80 -6.39 -0.74
CA LYS A 121 36.85 -7.20 -1.37
C LYS A 121 36.24 -8.45 -2.01
N ARG A 122 37.03 -9.17 -2.81
CA ARG A 122 36.65 -10.48 -3.34
C ARG A 122 36.56 -11.49 -2.19
N ILE A 123 35.46 -12.23 -2.13
CA ILE A 123 35.21 -13.25 -1.11
C ILE A 123 35.15 -14.65 -1.71
N GLN A 124 35.35 -15.66 -0.85
CA GLN A 124 35.29 -17.07 -1.25
C GLN A 124 33.87 -17.50 -1.64
N THR A 125 33.75 -18.55 -2.44
CA THR A 125 32.46 -19.08 -2.91
C THR A 125 31.61 -19.65 -1.78
N SER A 126 32.24 -20.24 -0.75
CA SER A 126 31.57 -20.70 0.48
C SER A 126 30.87 -19.56 1.22
N GLN A 127 31.59 -18.46 1.45
CA GLN A 127 31.05 -17.25 2.08
C GLN A 127 29.92 -16.62 1.26
N LYS A 128 30.02 -16.61 -0.09
CA LYS A 128 28.93 -16.16 -0.96
C LYS A 128 27.65 -16.97 -0.77
N ARG A 129 27.77 -18.30 -0.66
CA ARG A 129 26.62 -19.19 -0.44
C ARG A 129 26.01 -18.96 0.94
N ALA A 130 26.83 -18.79 1.97
CA ALA A 130 26.36 -18.51 3.32
C ALA A 130 25.59 -17.17 3.40
N ILE A 131 26.10 -16.11 2.79
CA ILE A 131 25.39 -14.81 2.74
C ILE A 131 24.08 -14.91 1.95
N ARG A 132 24.05 -15.71 0.87
CA ARG A 132 22.82 -15.98 0.13
C ARG A 132 21.77 -16.70 0.98
N ALA A 133 22.18 -17.65 1.82
CA ALA A 133 21.26 -18.33 2.74
C ALA A 133 20.71 -17.36 3.80
N VAL A 134 21.55 -16.47 4.34
CA VAL A 134 21.11 -15.42 5.27
C VAL A 134 20.10 -14.47 4.61
N MET A 135 20.35 -14.03 3.38
CA MET A 135 19.40 -13.21 2.62
C MET A 135 18.05 -13.91 2.46
N LYS A 136 18.05 -15.21 2.11
CA LYS A 136 16.84 -16.01 1.97
C LYS A 136 16.04 -16.03 3.28
N GLN A 137 16.70 -16.33 4.39
CA GLN A 137 16.07 -16.43 5.70
C GLN A 137 15.42 -15.10 6.14
N VAL A 138 16.13 -13.97 5.97
CA VAL A 138 15.60 -12.64 6.32
C VAL A 138 14.35 -12.31 5.50
N ILE A 139 14.41 -12.54 4.18
CA ILE A 139 13.30 -12.23 3.28
C ILE A 139 12.09 -13.12 3.56
N GLU A 140 12.30 -14.42 3.77
CA GLU A 140 11.21 -15.35 4.12
C GLU A 140 10.56 -15.00 5.46
N THR A 141 11.35 -14.57 6.45
CA THR A 141 10.82 -14.16 7.77
C THR A 141 9.98 -12.89 7.65
N LEU A 142 10.49 -11.89 6.93
CA LEU A 142 9.77 -10.63 6.72
C LEU A 142 8.50 -10.82 5.88
N ALA A 143 8.54 -11.66 4.84
CA ALA A 143 7.38 -11.93 3.99
C ALA A 143 6.25 -12.63 4.76
N LYS A 144 6.57 -13.61 5.62
CA LYS A 144 5.57 -14.32 6.42
C LYS A 144 4.86 -13.45 7.46
N ASN A 145 5.57 -12.44 7.97
CA ASN A 145 5.05 -11.59 9.05
C ASN A 145 4.20 -10.42 8.53
N ASN A 146 4.43 -9.96 7.30
CA ASN A 146 3.85 -8.73 6.78
C ASN A 146 2.86 -8.99 5.62
N THR A 147 1.91 -8.09 5.48
CA THR A 147 1.04 -7.97 4.30
C THR A 147 1.89 -7.54 3.08
N LEU A 148 1.35 -7.65 1.87
CA LEU A 148 2.02 -7.19 0.65
C LEU A 148 2.41 -5.71 0.76
N ASP A 149 1.48 -4.88 1.19
CA ASP A 149 1.63 -3.43 1.19
C ASP A 149 2.72 -2.99 2.16
N ASP A 150 2.73 -3.57 3.36
CA ASP A 150 3.76 -3.31 4.38
C ASP A 150 5.10 -3.89 3.96
N PHE A 151 5.10 -5.08 3.36
CA PHE A 151 6.32 -5.72 2.88
C PHE A 151 7.00 -4.90 1.76
N VAL A 152 6.23 -4.31 0.85
CA VAL A 152 6.77 -3.42 -0.19
C VAL A 152 7.32 -2.14 0.45
N LYS A 153 6.65 -1.52 1.43
CA LYS A 153 7.20 -0.37 2.16
C LYS A 153 8.55 -0.70 2.83
N LEU A 154 8.61 -1.80 3.58
CA LEU A 154 9.84 -2.29 4.22
C LEU A 154 10.97 -2.56 3.22
N MET A 155 10.61 -3.05 2.03
CA MET A 155 11.55 -3.26 0.93
C MET A 155 12.12 -1.94 0.41
N LEU A 156 11.26 -0.93 0.17
CA LEU A 156 11.65 0.39 -0.34
C LEU A 156 12.42 1.23 0.69
N ASP A 157 12.18 0.99 1.98
CA ASP A 157 12.94 1.60 3.08
C ASP A 157 14.29 0.92 3.34
N GLY A 158 14.54 -0.21 2.70
CA GLY A 158 15.79 -0.95 2.80
C GLY A 158 15.96 -1.70 4.12
N GLU A 159 14.87 -2.02 4.82
CA GLU A 159 14.92 -2.75 6.09
C GLU A 159 15.49 -4.18 5.90
N ILE A 160 15.16 -4.82 4.77
CA ILE A 160 15.76 -6.10 4.33
C ILE A 160 17.29 -5.97 4.29
N GLY A 161 17.79 -4.85 3.78
CA GLY A 161 19.21 -4.57 3.69
C GLY A 161 19.86 -4.40 5.06
N LYS A 162 19.21 -3.67 5.98
CA LYS A 162 19.69 -3.46 7.34
C LYS A 162 19.75 -4.75 8.14
N GLN A 163 18.72 -5.58 8.09
CA GLN A 163 18.69 -6.87 8.79
C GLN A 163 19.73 -7.85 8.24
N THR A 164 19.83 -7.93 6.90
CA THR A 164 20.87 -8.75 6.26
C THR A 164 22.27 -8.26 6.62
N TYR A 165 22.51 -6.95 6.69
CA TYR A 165 23.80 -6.39 7.10
C TYR A 165 24.20 -6.85 8.51
N LYS A 166 23.27 -6.83 9.46
CA LYS A 166 23.52 -7.27 10.84
C LYS A 166 23.92 -8.75 10.90
N LEU A 167 23.17 -9.63 10.25
CA LEU A 167 23.42 -11.08 10.28
C LEU A 167 24.64 -11.49 9.45
N SER A 168 24.88 -10.83 8.31
CA SER A 168 26.02 -11.13 7.44
C SER A 168 27.36 -10.75 8.05
N LYS A 169 27.40 -9.79 9.00
CA LYS A 169 28.62 -9.35 9.69
C LYS A 169 29.39 -10.51 10.33
N THR A 170 28.70 -11.53 10.82
CA THR A 170 29.31 -12.75 11.39
C THR A 170 30.13 -13.55 10.37
N ILE A 171 29.70 -13.55 9.11
CA ILE A 171 30.37 -14.27 8.02
C ILE A 171 31.43 -13.37 7.37
N TYR A 172 31.00 -12.19 6.91
CA TYR A 172 31.84 -11.21 6.26
C TYR A 172 31.14 -9.83 6.22
N PRO A 173 31.84 -8.72 6.49
CA PRO A 173 31.24 -7.39 6.43
C PRO A 173 30.87 -6.99 4.99
N VAL A 174 29.58 -6.97 4.68
CA VAL A 174 29.05 -6.45 3.42
C VAL A 174 29.06 -4.92 3.43
N LYS A 175 29.23 -4.28 2.26
CA LYS A 175 29.22 -2.82 2.12
C LYS A 175 27.79 -2.28 2.08
N ARG A 176 26.95 -2.91 1.26
CA ARG A 176 25.56 -2.50 1.02
C ARG A 176 24.76 -3.69 0.54
N VAL A 177 23.52 -3.80 0.99
CA VAL A 177 22.56 -4.83 0.58
C VAL A 177 21.29 -4.12 0.18
N GLU A 178 20.86 -4.34 -1.04
CA GLU A 178 19.65 -3.73 -1.59
C GLU A 178 18.90 -4.71 -2.46
N VAL A 179 17.61 -4.45 -2.62
CA VAL A 179 16.80 -5.18 -3.60
C VAL A 179 16.86 -4.44 -4.92
N HIS A 180 17.20 -5.14 -5.99
CA HIS A 180 17.30 -4.51 -7.32
C HIS A 180 16.04 -4.63 -8.14
N LYS A 181 15.33 -5.74 -7.97
CA LYS A 181 14.10 -5.99 -8.70
C LYS A 181 13.16 -6.81 -7.84
N SER A 182 11.89 -6.42 -7.83
CA SER A 182 10.79 -7.27 -7.37
C SER A 182 9.76 -7.41 -8.47
N GLU A 183 9.18 -8.59 -8.58
CA GLU A 183 8.17 -8.95 -9.56
C GLU A 183 7.04 -9.65 -8.80
N LEU A 184 5.83 -9.09 -8.83
CA LEU A 184 4.63 -9.79 -8.39
C LEU A 184 4.30 -10.86 -9.43
N LEU A 185 4.26 -12.13 -9.02
CA LEU A 185 4.01 -13.26 -9.92
C LEU A 185 2.51 -13.39 -10.25
N GLU A 186 1.67 -13.07 -9.27
CA GLU A 186 0.22 -13.06 -9.40
C GLU A 186 -0.24 -11.62 -9.62
N VAL A 187 -0.30 -11.23 -10.88
CA VAL A 187 -0.86 -9.92 -11.23
C VAL A 187 -2.36 -9.97 -10.93
N PRO A 188 -2.93 -9.00 -10.19
CA PRO A 188 -4.38 -8.91 -10.05
C PRO A 188 -4.99 -8.85 -11.46
N LYS A 189 -5.88 -9.80 -11.76
CA LYS A 189 -6.64 -9.76 -13.00
C LYS A 189 -7.50 -8.50 -12.96
N VAL A 190 -7.59 -7.83 -14.09
CA VAL A 190 -8.53 -6.74 -14.30
C VAL A 190 -9.90 -7.42 -14.30
N GLU A 191 -10.60 -7.41 -13.18
CA GLU A 191 -11.99 -7.83 -13.13
C GLU A 191 -12.80 -6.74 -13.82
N VAL A 192 -13.13 -6.96 -15.09
CA VAL A 192 -14.16 -6.20 -15.79
C VAL A 192 -15.51 -6.72 -15.26
N LYS A 193 -15.80 -6.45 -13.99
CA LYS A 193 -17.04 -6.89 -13.33
C LYS A 193 -18.28 -6.09 -13.75
N LYS A 194 -18.17 -5.22 -14.75
CA LYS A 194 -19.28 -4.37 -15.18
C LYS A 194 -20.19 -4.98 -16.23
N GLU A 195 -19.79 -6.06 -16.89
CA GLU A 195 -20.64 -6.72 -17.88
C GLU A 195 -21.34 -7.94 -17.29
N GLU A 196 -20.68 -8.75 -16.47
CA GLU A 196 -21.30 -9.95 -15.88
C GLU A 196 -22.38 -9.65 -14.83
N GLU A 197 -22.22 -8.62 -13.98
CA GLU A 197 -23.28 -8.22 -13.02
C GLU A 197 -24.44 -7.49 -13.70
N GLU A 198 -24.19 -6.72 -14.78
CA GLU A 198 -25.27 -6.10 -15.56
C GLU A 198 -26.00 -7.11 -16.46
N GLU A 199 -25.31 -8.13 -16.97
CA GLU A 199 -25.94 -9.23 -17.70
C GLU A 199 -26.73 -10.14 -16.76
N GLU A 200 -26.22 -10.48 -15.56
CA GLU A 200 -26.99 -11.26 -14.56
C GLU A 200 -28.23 -10.50 -14.05
N LEU A 201 -28.16 -9.17 -13.90
CA LEU A 201 -29.32 -8.35 -13.55
C LEU A 201 -30.32 -8.20 -14.72
N ARG A 202 -29.84 -8.14 -15.97
CA ARG A 202 -30.71 -8.12 -17.16
C ARG A 202 -31.34 -9.48 -17.44
N GLU A 203 -30.63 -10.58 -17.22
CA GLU A 203 -31.19 -11.93 -17.31
C GLU A 203 -32.23 -12.16 -16.20
N ALA A 204 -32.02 -11.60 -15.00
CA ALA A 204 -33.02 -11.66 -13.94
C ALA A 204 -34.26 -10.80 -14.25
N GLU A 205 -34.10 -9.63 -14.87
CA GLU A 205 -35.19 -8.73 -15.27
C GLU A 205 -35.97 -9.30 -16.47
N GLU A 206 -35.31 -9.90 -17.46
CA GLU A 206 -35.96 -10.60 -18.58
C GLU A 206 -36.73 -11.85 -18.12
N VAL A 207 -36.22 -12.59 -17.14
CA VAL A 207 -36.93 -13.76 -16.55
C VAL A 207 -38.11 -13.32 -15.67
N GLU A 208 -38.06 -12.14 -15.04
CA GLU A 208 -39.22 -11.57 -14.35
C GLU A 208 -40.28 -11.07 -15.33
N GLU A 209 -39.90 -10.43 -16.44
CA GLU A 209 -40.84 -9.99 -17.48
C GLU A 209 -41.55 -11.18 -18.18
N GLU A 210 -40.82 -12.25 -18.51
CA GLU A 210 -41.41 -13.45 -19.14
C GLU A 210 -42.40 -14.19 -18.21
N LYS A 211 -42.17 -14.12 -16.90
CA LYS A 211 -43.03 -14.72 -15.87
C LYS A 211 -44.28 -13.87 -15.56
N VAL A 212 -44.21 -12.56 -15.81
CA VAL A 212 -45.35 -11.64 -15.72
C VAL A 212 -46.24 -11.76 -16.97
N GLU A 213 -45.66 -12.00 -18.15
CA GLU A 213 -46.43 -12.30 -19.37
C GLU A 213 -47.18 -13.65 -19.27
N GLU A 214 -46.55 -14.73 -18.80
CA GLU A 214 -47.22 -16.03 -18.60
C GLU A 214 -48.37 -15.97 -17.57
N THR A 215 -48.25 -15.14 -16.53
CA THR A 215 -49.33 -14.96 -15.53
C THR A 215 -50.47 -14.06 -16.01
N SER A 216 -50.21 -13.19 -17.01
CA SER A 216 -51.23 -12.36 -17.64
C SER A 216 -52.07 -13.12 -18.69
N GLU A 217 -51.48 -14.07 -19.42
CA GLU A 217 -52.23 -14.94 -20.35
C GLU A 217 -53.15 -15.93 -19.61
N GLU A 218 -52.80 -16.37 -18.40
CA GLU A 218 -53.67 -17.25 -17.61
C GLU A 218 -54.88 -16.50 -17.00
N ALA A 219 -54.75 -15.18 -16.79
CA ALA A 219 -55.80 -14.31 -16.26
C ALA A 219 -56.89 -13.93 -17.27
N GLU A 220 -56.59 -13.89 -18.59
CA GLU A 220 -57.61 -13.61 -19.62
C GLU A 220 -58.57 -14.78 -19.91
N SER A 221 -58.36 -15.95 -19.29
CA SER A 221 -59.21 -17.14 -19.53
C SER A 221 -60.41 -17.28 -18.58
N LYS A 222 -60.60 -16.39 -17.60
CA LYS A 222 -61.73 -16.44 -16.66
C LYS A 222 -62.21 -15.06 -16.20
N GLU A 223 -63.13 -14.46 -16.94
CA GLU A 223 -64.12 -13.53 -16.37
C GLU A 223 -65.52 -13.79 -16.95
N GLU A 224 -66.52 -13.93 -16.05
CA GLU A 224 -67.79 -13.18 -16.06
C GLU A 224 -68.62 -13.49 -14.75
N PRO A 225 -69.59 -12.64 -14.33
CA PRO A 225 -69.48 -11.82 -13.10
C PRO A 225 -70.75 -11.81 -12.18
N GLU A 226 -70.73 -11.01 -11.10
CA GLU A 226 -71.82 -10.19 -10.50
C GLU A 226 -71.36 -9.65 -9.11
N GLU A 227 -71.01 -8.37 -8.96
CA GLU A 227 -71.79 -7.13 -8.67
C GLU A 227 -72.22 -6.90 -7.20
N ALA A 228 -71.64 -5.87 -6.55
CA ALA A 228 -72.31 -4.64 -6.05
C ALA A 228 -71.70 -4.03 -4.75
N GLU A 229 -71.13 -2.80 -4.91
CA GLU A 229 -71.16 -1.56 -4.08
C GLU A 229 -70.81 -1.62 -2.55
N GLU A 230 -70.05 -0.69 -1.92
CA GLU A 230 -69.97 0.78 -1.97
C GLU A 230 -68.71 1.28 -1.17
N GLU A 231 -68.10 2.44 -1.51
CA GLU A 231 -67.00 3.14 -0.78
C GLU A 231 -67.53 4.25 0.18
N PRO A 232 -66.74 5.05 0.96
CA PRO A 232 -65.47 4.88 1.71
C PRO A 232 -65.49 5.49 3.17
N GLU A 233 -64.47 5.24 4.03
CA GLU A 233 -63.75 6.22 4.91
C GLU A 233 -62.94 5.60 6.09
N GLU A 234 -61.69 6.06 6.20
CA GLU A 234 -60.80 6.33 7.37
C GLU A 234 -60.39 5.28 8.43
N SER A 235 -59.09 4.93 8.35
CA SER A 235 -58.02 4.98 9.39
C SER A 235 -58.32 4.76 10.89
N LYS A 236 -57.63 3.78 11.50
CA LYS A 236 -56.64 3.91 12.61
C LYS A 236 -56.21 2.52 13.10
N GLU A 237 -55.02 2.49 13.70
CA GLU A 237 -54.34 1.34 14.33
C GLU A 237 -53.55 0.41 13.39
N GLU A 238 -52.31 0.82 13.10
CA GLU A 238 -51.11 -0.03 13.15
C GLU A 238 -49.89 0.89 12.94
N LYS A 239 -49.66 1.74 13.94
CA LYS A 239 -48.47 2.62 14.03
C LYS A 239 -48.08 2.81 15.50
N GLU A 240 -48.04 1.71 16.24
CA GLU A 240 -47.44 1.60 17.56
C GLU A 240 -46.89 0.18 17.62
N VAL A 241 -45.56 0.02 17.50
CA VAL A 241 -44.73 -1.13 17.98
C VAL A 241 -43.28 -1.01 17.48
N THR A 242 -42.95 -0.15 16.50
CA THR A 242 -41.55 -0.03 16.04
C THR A 242 -40.77 1.17 16.60
N GLU A 243 -41.37 2.07 17.38
CA GLU A 243 -40.68 3.26 17.93
C GLU A 243 -40.03 3.01 19.32
N GLU A 244 -40.38 1.92 20.01
CA GLU A 244 -39.81 1.61 21.35
C GLU A 244 -38.46 0.85 21.32
N THR A 245 -37.94 0.51 20.13
CA THR A 245 -36.66 -0.23 20.03
C THR A 245 -35.47 0.68 19.69
N GLU A 246 -35.69 1.95 19.35
CA GLU A 246 -34.62 2.90 18.99
C GLU A 246 -34.22 3.82 20.15
N GLU A 247 -35.09 4.10 21.13
CA GLU A 247 -34.78 5.04 22.22
C GLU A 247 -33.93 4.43 23.37
N LYS A 248 -33.74 3.11 23.39
CA LYS A 248 -32.86 2.42 24.36
C LYS A 248 -31.41 2.24 23.90
N GLY A 249 -31.14 2.38 22.60
CA GLY A 249 -29.78 2.23 22.05
C GLY A 249 -28.94 3.51 22.15
N GLU A 250 -29.58 4.68 22.09
CA GLU A 250 -28.87 5.97 22.08
C GLU A 250 -28.39 6.43 23.46
N ALA A 251 -28.98 5.93 24.56
CA ALA A 251 -28.56 6.27 25.92
C ALA A 251 -27.32 5.47 26.39
N GLU A 252 -27.17 4.22 25.94
CA GLU A 252 -26.03 3.35 26.30
C GLU A 252 -24.72 3.78 25.60
N GLU A 253 -24.79 4.29 24.37
CA GLU A 253 -23.62 4.81 23.65
C GLU A 253 -23.10 6.15 24.18
N THR A 254 -23.93 6.93 24.90
CA THR A 254 -23.51 8.20 25.49
C THR A 254 -22.76 8.05 26.82
N GLU A 255 -23.06 7.01 27.62
CA GLU A 255 -22.33 6.75 28.88
C GLU A 255 -20.96 6.10 28.62
N GLU A 256 -20.83 5.16 27.68
CA GLU A 256 -19.53 4.55 27.33
C GLU A 256 -18.52 5.55 26.70
N LYS A 257 -19.03 6.61 26.04
CA LYS A 257 -18.19 7.68 25.48
C LYS A 257 -17.74 8.73 26.50
N GLU A 258 -18.42 8.86 27.64
CA GLU A 258 -17.96 9.75 28.72
C GLU A 258 -16.92 9.06 29.61
N GLU A 259 -17.06 7.76 29.91
CA GLU A 259 -16.08 7.02 30.69
C GLU A 259 -14.72 6.86 29.98
N THR A 260 -14.74 6.61 28.65
CA THR A 260 -13.51 6.48 27.85
C THR A 260 -12.75 7.81 27.68
N LYS A 261 -13.45 8.95 27.83
CA LYS A 261 -12.85 10.29 27.70
C LYS A 261 -12.27 10.82 29.03
N GLU A 262 -12.74 10.34 30.17
CA GLU A 262 -12.11 10.61 31.48
C GLU A 262 -10.84 9.77 31.70
N GLU A 263 -10.79 8.51 31.23
CA GLU A 263 -9.57 7.69 31.28
C GLU A 263 -8.44 8.23 30.38
N GLU A 264 -8.76 8.76 29.20
CA GLU A 264 -7.77 9.30 28.27
C GLU A 264 -7.13 10.61 28.78
N LYS A 265 -7.90 11.46 29.48
CA LYS A 265 -7.39 12.68 30.14
C LYS A 265 -6.54 12.38 31.39
N ALA A 266 -6.80 11.29 32.10
CA ALA A 266 -6.00 10.89 33.25
C ALA A 266 -4.64 10.29 32.85
N ALA A 267 -4.55 9.66 31.67
CA ALA A 267 -3.31 9.11 31.11
C ALA A 267 -2.38 10.19 30.53
N GLU A 268 -2.93 11.23 29.90
CA GLU A 268 -2.14 12.32 29.27
C GLU A 268 -1.49 13.30 30.27
N THR A 269 -1.80 13.19 31.57
CA THR A 269 -1.22 14.07 32.62
C THR A 269 -0.02 13.44 33.34
N LYS A 270 0.46 12.24 32.95
CA LYS A 270 1.56 11.53 33.64
C LYS A 270 2.80 11.16 32.82
N GLU A 271 2.87 11.44 31.53
CA GLU A 271 4.08 11.29 30.70
C GLU A 271 4.17 12.56 29.83
N GLU A 272 5.10 13.51 29.91
CA GLU A 272 6.56 13.60 30.12
C GLU A 272 6.89 15.12 30.36
N PRO A 273 8.12 15.61 30.69
CA PRO A 273 9.42 14.97 30.44
C PRO A 273 10.48 15.15 31.56
N GLU A 274 11.05 14.03 32.02
CA GLU A 274 12.36 13.98 32.70
C GLU A 274 13.55 14.33 31.76
N GLY A 275 13.29 14.60 30.47
CA GLY A 275 14.32 14.88 29.46
C GLY A 275 14.99 16.26 29.55
N LYS A 276 14.37 17.26 30.20
CA LYS A 276 14.94 18.62 30.30
C LYS A 276 15.97 18.79 31.43
N GLU A 277 15.98 17.90 32.42
CA GLU A 277 16.93 17.99 33.55
C GLU A 277 18.31 17.40 33.20
N LYS A 278 18.34 16.35 32.36
CA LYS A 278 19.60 15.74 31.88
C LYS A 278 20.38 16.63 30.92
N GLN A 279 19.70 17.49 30.14
CA GLN A 279 20.38 18.46 29.26
C GLN A 279 20.95 19.67 30.03
N ARG A 280 20.36 20.05 31.17
CA ARG A 280 20.90 21.11 32.04
C ARG A 280 22.12 20.64 32.83
N LYS A 281 22.13 19.40 33.36
CA LYS A 281 23.28 18.83 34.09
C LYS A 281 24.52 18.64 33.21
N LYS A 282 24.34 18.17 31.96
CA LYS A 282 25.45 17.99 31.00
C LYS A 282 26.06 19.30 30.49
N LYS A 283 25.33 20.41 30.56
CA LYS A 283 25.82 21.73 30.19
C LYS A 283 26.64 22.37 31.31
N LYS A 284 26.30 22.09 32.58
CA LYS A 284 27.03 22.55 33.78
C LYS A 284 28.39 21.86 33.96
N GLU A 285 28.47 20.54 33.80
CA GLU A 285 29.76 19.81 33.88
C GLU A 285 30.78 20.23 32.82
N LYS A 286 30.29 20.70 31.66
CA LYS A 286 31.15 21.15 30.54
C LYS A 286 31.64 22.59 30.70
N GLU A 287 31.04 23.34 31.64
CA GLU A 287 31.42 24.71 31.96
C GLU A 287 32.44 24.72 33.11
N GLU A 288 32.27 23.86 34.13
CA GLU A 288 33.22 23.68 35.25
C GLU A 288 34.58 23.10 34.79
N THR A 289 34.60 22.20 33.81
CA THR A 289 35.87 21.65 33.26
C THR A 289 36.66 22.63 32.40
N LYS A 290 36.13 23.82 32.11
CA LYS A 290 36.83 24.86 31.34
C LYS A 290 37.47 25.94 32.23
N GLU A 291 37.11 26.01 33.50
CA GLU A 291 37.67 26.98 34.47
C GLU A 291 38.82 26.42 35.31
N GLU A 292 38.98 25.10 35.43
CA GLU A 292 40.14 24.50 36.11
C GLU A 292 41.29 24.21 35.12
N LYS A 293 42.04 25.25 34.79
CA LYS A 293 43.43 25.08 34.36
C LYS A 293 44.30 26.09 35.15
N PRO A 294 45.12 25.64 36.12
CA PRO A 294 45.90 26.57 36.92
C PRO A 294 47.06 27.17 36.11
N GLU A 295 47.24 28.47 36.30
CA GLU A 295 48.51 29.19 36.20
C GLU A 295 49.53 28.53 37.13
N GLU A 296 50.77 28.32 36.67
CA GLU A 296 51.97 28.89 37.31
C GLU A 296 53.31 28.35 36.75
N ILE A 297 54.22 29.31 36.59
CA ILE A 297 55.68 29.27 36.81
C ILE A 297 56.64 29.05 35.61
N GLU A 298 57.39 30.14 35.43
CA GLU A 298 58.65 30.44 34.77
C GLU A 298 59.75 29.36 34.93
N GLU A 299 60.67 29.26 33.96
CA GLU A 299 62.09 29.61 34.13
C GLU A 299 62.97 29.08 32.97
N GLU A 300 63.80 30.01 32.50
CA GLU A 300 65.17 29.92 31.98
C GLU A 300 65.75 28.67 31.27
N SER A 301 66.48 29.02 30.19
CA SER A 301 67.78 28.48 29.75
C SER A 301 67.83 27.17 28.97
N GLY A 302 68.54 27.22 27.82
CA GLY A 302 68.95 26.06 27.02
C GLY A 302 68.96 26.34 25.53
#